data_AF-A0A2E6U5E3-F1
#
_entry.id   AF-A0A2E6U5E3-F1
#
_cell.length_a   1.000
_cell.length_b   1.000
_cell.length_c   1.000
_cell.angle_alpha   90.00
_cell.angle_beta   90.00
_cell.angle_gamma   90.00
#
_symmetry.space_group_name_H-M   'P 1'
#
loop_
_entity.id
_entity.type
_entity.pdbx_description
1 polymer ?
#
loop_
_entity_poly.entity_id
_entity_poly.type
_entity_poly.pdbx_seq_one_letter_code
_entity_poly.pdbx_strand_id
1 'polypeptide(L)'
;MVAVACPHCEGSVDLPDGVTDVFTCLHCGGQFGYLPDEGEGMGAEIVPLAPDPNKDEPDAYERRLLFAFKFLFLIGVGLLTAFVLYFLSIVAMGMAIAIGISRM
;
A
#
# COMPACT_ATOMS: atom_id res chain seq x y z
N MET A 1 -30.09 -16.37 -11.86
CA MET A 1 -29.01 -15.39 -12.08
C MET A 1 -29.67 -14.17 -12.68
N VAL A 2 -29.41 -12.98 -12.15
CA VAL A 2 -30.00 -11.71 -12.62
C VAL A 2 -28.88 -10.87 -13.22
N ALA A 3 -29.01 -10.53 -14.50
CA ALA A 3 -28.08 -9.63 -15.18
C ALA A 3 -28.52 -8.19 -14.93
N VAL A 4 -27.65 -7.38 -14.30
CA VAL A 4 -27.94 -5.97 -14.02
C VAL A 4 -26.82 -5.10 -14.59
N ALA A 5 -27.18 -3.94 -15.16
CA ALA A 5 -26.22 -2.99 -15.69
C ALA A 5 -25.54 -2.21 -14.54
N CYS A 6 -24.20 -2.13 -14.57
CA CYS A 6 -23.47 -1.29 -13.63
C CYS A 6 -23.74 0.19 -13.92
N PRO A 7 -24.17 1.00 -12.93
CA PRO A 7 -24.49 2.42 -13.15
C PRO A 7 -23.26 3.28 -13.47
N HIS A 8 -22.05 2.78 -13.22
CA HIS A 8 -20.81 3.53 -13.43
C HIS A 8 -20.17 3.27 -14.79
N CYS A 9 -20.24 2.04 -15.31
CA CYS A 9 -19.53 1.66 -16.54
C CYS A 9 -20.43 0.98 -17.57
N GLU A 10 -21.74 0.90 -17.32
CA GLU A 10 -22.76 0.27 -18.18
C GLU A 10 -22.49 -1.19 -18.54
N GLY A 11 -21.47 -1.80 -17.92
CA GLY A 11 -21.14 -3.21 -18.09
C GLY A 11 -22.21 -4.10 -17.45
N SER A 12 -22.55 -5.19 -18.13
CA SER A 12 -23.45 -6.21 -17.60
C SER A 12 -22.77 -6.99 -16.48
N VAL A 13 -23.40 -7.04 -15.31
CA VAL A 13 -22.93 -7.83 -14.16
C VAL A 13 -23.95 -8.93 -13.88
N ASP A 14 -23.51 -10.18 -13.93
CA ASP A 14 -24.34 -11.33 -13.56
C ASP A 14 -24.29 -11.54 -12.05
N LEU A 15 -25.42 -11.33 -11.38
CA LEU A 15 -25.57 -11.55 -9.95
C LEU A 15 -26.19 -12.93 -9.68
N PRO A 16 -25.65 -13.71 -8.72
CA PRO A 16 -26.30 -14.95 -8.28
C PRO A 16 -27.65 -14.66 -7.63
N ASP A 17 -28.58 -15.63 -7.73
CA ASP A 17 -29.90 -15.49 -7.13
C ASP A 17 -29.77 -15.44 -5.60
N GLY A 18 -30.22 -14.35 -4.99
CA GLY A 18 -30.15 -14.15 -3.53
C GLY A 18 -28.99 -13.29 -3.03
N VAL A 19 -28.30 -12.54 -3.89
CA VAL A 19 -27.41 -11.46 -3.42
C VAL A 19 -28.27 -10.34 -2.82
N THR A 20 -28.07 -10.02 -1.54
CA THR A 20 -28.85 -9.01 -0.81
C THR A 20 -28.01 -7.93 -0.14
N ASP A 21 -26.72 -7.82 -0.48
CA ASP A 21 -25.81 -6.91 0.24
C ASP A 21 -24.91 -6.12 -0.73
N VAL A 22 -23.81 -6.72 -1.17
CA VAL A 22 -22.74 -5.98 -1.87
C VAL A 22 -22.15 -6.84 -2.97
N PHE A 23 -21.92 -6.23 -4.14
CA PHE A 23 -21.20 -6.86 -5.24
C PHE A 23 -20.14 -5.92 -5.81
N THR A 24 -19.07 -6.52 -6.33
CA THR A 24 -18.02 -5.78 -7.04
C THR A 24 -18.22 -5.93 -8.54
N CYS A 25 -18.30 -4.81 -9.26
CA CYS A 25 -18.32 -4.85 -10.72
C CYS A 25 -16.94 -5.23 -11.26
N LEU A 26 -16.85 -6.33 -11.99
CA LEU A 26 -15.59 -6.82 -12.60
C LEU A 26 -15.06 -5.91 -13.73
N HIS A 27 -15.89 -5.02 -14.27
CA HIS A 27 -15.51 -4.10 -15.34
C HIS A 27 -14.83 -2.84 -14.84
N CYS A 28 -15.34 -2.22 -13.77
CA CYS A 28 -14.80 -0.96 -13.22
C CYS A 28 -14.12 -1.12 -11.86
N GLY A 29 -14.23 -2.28 -11.21
CA GLY A 29 -13.70 -2.53 -9.87
C GLY A 29 -14.47 -1.82 -8.75
N GLY A 30 -15.56 -1.13 -9.06
CA GLY A 30 -16.42 -0.45 -8.08
C GLY A 30 -17.26 -1.43 -7.28
N GLN A 31 -17.50 -1.13 -6.01
CA GLN A 31 -18.41 -1.87 -5.15
C GLN A 31 -19.77 -1.17 -5.12
N PHE A 32 -20.83 -1.95 -5.28
CA PHE A 32 -22.20 -1.48 -5.37
C PHE A 32 -23.10 -2.35 -4.51
N GLY A 33 -24.17 -1.74 -4.00
CA GLY A 33 -25.18 -2.40 -3.22
C GLY A 33 -26.30 -2.82 -4.14
N TYR A 34 -26.81 -4.03 -3.95
CA TYR A 34 -27.99 -4.49 -4.68
C TYR A 34 -29.13 -4.62 -3.69
N LEU A 35 -30.13 -3.75 -3.82
CA LEU A 35 -31.37 -3.87 -3.06
C LEU A 35 -32.39 -4.61 -3.93
N PRO A 36 -32.73 -5.87 -3.61
CA PRO A 36 -33.79 -6.58 -4.31
C PRO A 36 -35.14 -5.91 -4.03
N ASP A 37 -36.07 -6.02 -4.97
CA ASP A 37 -37.45 -5.53 -4.81
C ASP A 37 -38.14 -6.31 -3.68
N GLU A 38 -38.36 -5.66 -2.53
CA GLU A 38 -39.02 -6.24 -1.36
C GLU A 38 -40.56 -6.23 -1.48
N GLY A 39 -41.12 -6.04 -2.68
CA GLY A 39 -42.54 -6.26 -2.94
C GLY A 39 -43.45 -5.06 -2.70
N GLU A 40 -42.88 -3.85 -2.59
CA GLU A 40 -43.63 -2.59 -2.48
C GLU A 40 -43.66 -1.78 -3.79
N GLY A 41 -43.32 -2.39 -4.93
CA GLY A 41 -43.32 -1.73 -6.24
C GLY A 41 -42.17 -0.75 -6.44
N MET A 42 -41.15 -0.81 -5.58
CA MET A 42 -39.86 -0.14 -5.78
C MET A 42 -38.96 -1.12 -6.54
N GLY A 43 -38.77 -0.88 -7.85
CA GLY A 43 -37.93 -1.75 -8.68
C GLY A 43 -36.52 -1.89 -8.12
N ALA A 44 -35.88 -3.04 -8.37
CA ALA A 44 -34.52 -3.31 -7.90
C ALA A 44 -33.55 -2.18 -8.27
N GLU A 45 -32.89 -1.61 -7.27
CA GLU A 45 -32.01 -0.44 -7.43
C GLU A 45 -30.58 -0.80 -7.03
N ILE A 46 -29.62 -0.36 -7.86
CA ILE A 46 -28.20 -0.44 -7.53
C ILE A 46 -27.78 0.89 -6.93
N VAL A 47 -27.43 0.89 -5.65
CA VAL A 47 -26.94 2.08 -4.96
C VAL A 47 -25.41 2.02 -4.92
N PRO A 48 -24.67 3.09 -5.29
CA PRO A 48 -23.24 3.14 -5.05
C PRO A 48 -22.98 3.02 -3.55
N LEU A 49 -22.25 1.98 -3.13
CA LEU A 49 -21.77 1.93 -1.76
C LEU A 49 -20.82 3.11 -1.59
N ALA A 50 -21.07 3.94 -0.57
CA ALA A 50 -20.09 4.92 -0.16
C ALA A 50 -18.73 4.21 0.00
N PRO A 51 -17.62 4.80 -0.49
CA PRO A 51 -16.30 4.21 -0.32
C PRO A 51 -16.10 3.89 1.15
N ASP A 52 -15.72 2.64 1.44
CA ASP A 52 -15.51 2.14 2.79
C ASP A 52 -14.64 3.14 3.60
N PRO A 53 -15.21 3.81 4.62
CA PRO A 53 -14.51 4.83 5.37
C PRO A 53 -13.34 4.27 6.20
N ASN A 54 -13.19 2.95 6.28
CA ASN A 54 -12.07 2.29 6.97
C ASN A 54 -10.93 1.85 6.05
N LYS A 55 -10.96 2.16 4.75
CA LYS A 55 -9.82 1.89 3.86
C LYS A 55 -8.62 2.82 4.09
N ASP A 56 -8.72 3.75 5.05
CA ASP A 56 -7.66 4.64 5.52
C ASP A 56 -6.97 4.14 6.81
N GLU A 57 -7.36 2.98 7.37
CA GLU A 57 -6.55 2.36 8.42
C GLU A 57 -5.33 1.69 7.78
N PRO A 58 -4.09 2.13 8.09
CA PRO A 58 -2.91 1.48 7.54
C PRO A 58 -2.88 0.04 8.04
N ASP A 59 -3.05 -0.89 7.10
CA ASP A 59 -3.03 -2.32 7.31
C ASP A 59 -1.83 -2.67 8.19
N ALA A 60 -1.98 -3.65 9.09
CA ALA A 60 -0.88 -4.11 9.94
C ALA A 60 0.40 -4.47 9.15
N TYR A 61 0.24 -4.74 7.85
CA TYR A 61 1.30 -4.91 6.88
C TYR A 61 2.10 -3.62 6.58
N GLU A 62 1.44 -2.49 6.30
CA GLU A 62 2.13 -1.22 5.98
C GLU A 62 2.94 -0.69 7.16
N ARG A 63 2.42 -0.81 8.38
CA ARG A 63 3.18 -0.43 9.59
C ARG A 63 4.46 -1.25 9.72
N ARG A 64 4.39 -2.56 9.50
CA ARG A 64 5.58 -3.44 9.54
C ARG A 64 6.59 -3.07 8.47
N LEU A 65 6.12 -2.71 7.27
CA LEU A 65 6.97 -2.32 6.16
C LEU A 65 7.68 -0.99 6.42
N LEU A 66 6.98 0.00 6.99
CA LEU A 66 7.57 1.27 7.42
C LEU A 66 8.62 1.07 8.51
N PHE A 67 8.36 0.21 9.50
CA PHE A 67 9.34 -0.14 10.53
C PHE A 67 10.58 -0.83 9.94
N ALA A 68 10.39 -1.80 9.04
CA ALA A 68 11.48 -2.51 8.39
C ALA A 68 12.35 -1.55 7.55
N PHE A 69 11.71 -0.67 6.78
CA PHE A 69 12.41 0.32 5.97
C PHE A 69 13.22 1.30 6.83
N LYS A 70 12.63 1.81 7.91
CA LYS A 70 13.32 2.70 8.85
C LYS A 70 14.52 2.00 9.52
N PHE A 71 14.39 0.73 9.86
CA PHE A 71 15.48 -0.05 10.46
C PHE A 71 16.62 -0.31 9.47
N LEU A 72 16.30 -0.71 8.24
CA LEU A 72 17.29 -0.89 7.17
C LEU A 72 18.03 0.42 6.86
N PHE A 73 17.32 1.54 6.84
CA PHE A 73 17.92 2.85 6.66
C PHE A 73 18.91 3.19 7.78
N LEU A 74 18.55 2.95 9.05
CA LEU A 74 19.45 3.19 10.18
C LEU A 74 20.71 2.32 10.12
N ILE A 75 20.57 1.04 9.75
CA ILE A 75 21.72 0.15 9.55
C ILE A 75 22.61 0.67 8.42
N GLY A 76 22.01 1.05 7.28
CA GLY A 76 22.74 1.58 6.14
C GLY A 76 23.52 2.85 6.48
N VAL A 77 22.89 3.80 7.17
CA VAL A 77 23.56 5.02 7.65
C VAL A 77 24.67 4.68 8.64
N GLY A 78 24.43 3.79 9.60
CA GLY A 78 25.45 3.37 10.57
C GLY A 78 26.68 2.74 9.91
N LEU A 79 26.47 1.85 8.93
CA LEU A 79 27.56 1.23 8.16
C LEU A 79 28.32 2.27 7.33
N LEU A 80 27.62 3.21 6.69
CA LEU A 80 28.25 4.29 5.93
C LEU A 80 29.10 5.19 6.84
N THR A 81 28.58 5.57 8.02
CA THR A 81 29.33 6.36 9.00
C THR A 81 30.57 5.61 9.48
N ALA A 82 30.44 4.32 9.81
CA ALA A 82 31.57 3.49 10.21
C ALA A 82 32.63 3.39 9.11
N PHE A 83 32.20 3.22 7.85
CA PHE A 83 33.10 3.17 6.69
C PHE A 83 33.87 4.48 6.51
N VAL A 84 33.20 5.63 6.61
CA VAL A 84 33.85 6.95 6.51
C VAL A 84 34.86 7.15 7.62
N LEU A 85 34.51 6.83 8.86
CA LEU A 85 35.43 6.94 10.01
C LEU A 85 36.65 6.02 9.86
N TYR A 86 36.43 4.80 9.39
CA TYR A 86 37.51 3.85 9.10
C TYR A 86 38.44 4.40 8.02
N PHE A 87 37.92 4.92 6.92
CA PHE A 87 38.72 5.50 5.85
C PHE A 87 39.54 6.71 6.33
N LEU A 88 38.94 7.60 7.10
CA LEU A 88 39.63 8.73 7.70
C LEU A 88 40.76 8.29 8.64
N SER A 89 40.56 7.21 9.40
CA SER A 89 41.60 6.65 10.28
C SER A 89 42.81 6.13 9.49
N ILE A 90 42.58 5.47 8.35
CA ILE A 90 43.65 5.00 7.46
C ILE A 90 44.42 6.18 6.90
N VAL A 91 43.72 7.21 6.41
CA VAL A 91 44.36 8.41 5.86
C VAL A 91 45.20 9.13 6.92
N ALA A 92 44.68 9.27 8.14
CA ALA A 92 45.40 9.87 9.25
C ALA A 92 46.67 9.09 9.61
N MET A 93 46.59 7.75 9.65
CA MET A 93 47.77 6.91 9.86
C MET A 93 48.79 7.05 8.73
N GLY A 94 48.35 7.06 7.47
CA GLY A 94 49.23 7.24 6.32
C GLY A 94 49.96 8.59 6.34
N MET A 95 49.27 9.66 6.68
CA MET A 95 49.85 11.00 6.85
C MET A 95 50.86 11.04 8.00
N ALA A 96 50.56 10.40 9.14
CA ALA A 96 51.47 10.34 10.28
C ALA A 96 52.76 9.59 9.95
N ILE A 97 52.67 8.48 9.21
CA ILE A 97 53.83 7.71 8.75
C ILE A 97 54.67 8.56 7.78
N ALA A 98 54.04 9.23 6.80
CA ALA A 98 54.74 10.06 5.84
C ALA A 98 55.53 11.21 6.50
N ILE A 99 54.91 11.91 7.46
CA ILE A 99 55.55 12.99 8.23
C ILE A 99 56.68 12.45 9.11
N GLY A 100 56.49 11.27 9.71
CA GLY A 100 57.52 10.61 10.53
C GLY A 100 58.76 10.23 9.73
N ILE A 101 58.60 9.74 8.50
CA ILE A 101 59.71 9.40 7.59
C ILE A 101 60.45 10.65 7.12
N SER A 102 59.76 11.75 6.82
CA SER A 102 60.41 13.00 6.39
C SER A 102 61.20 13.72 7.48
N ARG A 103 61.11 13.28 8.74
CA ARG A 103 61.83 13.88 9.89
C ARG A 103 63.00 13.03 10.40
N MET A 104 63.26 11.86 9.81
CA MET A 104 64.46 11.04 10.05
C MET A 104 65.50 11.30 8.97
#